data_AF-A0ABD0NPJ4-F1
#
_entry.id   AF-A0ABD0NPJ4-F1
#
_cell.length_a   1.000
_cell.length_b   1.000
_cell.length_c   1.000
_cell.angle_alpha   90.00
_cell.angle_beta   90.00
_cell.angle_gamma   90.00
#
_symmetry.space_group_name_H-M   'P 1'
#
loop_
_entity.id
_entity.type
_entity.pdbx_description
1 polymer ?
#
loop_
_entity_poly.entity_id
_entity_poly.type
_entity_poly.pdbx_seq_one_letter_code
_entity_poly.pdbx_strand_id
1 'polypeptide(L)'
;MSSCEWCSPAHFEDVPLQYKGFCGFTLVKKNGLLLPGNPNIGALKHKEKYYTFSCKSAAFEFASKADEFVAAVVEMAKRWPELIQLLQLHQEQHTTHDILLQSKALLVDKLLVKTISKSDASMQTEIHPLETNIVKSYEWNEWELRRKAIKLTHNIINKGISPETVSLFQANLRNKVTRSMQTDLSHMRRHNSTQTFLPKEAGSQTKRDGESNVPKPQVYLSGLRGGTNMMKVDLTRAVDE
;
A
#
# COMPACT_ATOMS: atom_id res chain seq x y z
N MET A 1 12.43 -41.37 14.09
CA MET A 1 11.12 -41.80 13.58
C MET A 1 10.09 -40.88 14.21
N SER A 2 9.61 -39.88 13.47
CA SER A 2 8.59 -38.96 13.96
C SER A 2 7.28 -39.75 14.13
N SER A 3 6.79 -39.85 15.36
CA SER A 3 5.56 -40.58 15.69
C SER A 3 4.35 -39.86 15.10
N CYS A 4 3.73 -40.44 14.08
CA CYS A 4 2.46 -39.97 13.54
C CYS A 4 1.32 -40.71 14.26
N GLU A 5 0.40 -39.97 14.88
CA GLU A 5 -0.75 -40.53 15.59
C GLU A 5 -2.03 -40.28 14.77
N TRP A 6 -2.90 -41.29 14.69
CA TRP A 6 -4.15 -41.19 13.94
C TRP A 6 -5.31 -40.82 14.84
N CYS A 7 -6.10 -39.89 14.32
CA CYS A 7 -7.14 -39.20 15.04
C CYS A 7 -8.48 -39.54 14.38
N SER A 8 -9.34 -40.29 15.10
CA SER A 8 -10.60 -40.81 14.57
C SER A 8 -11.63 -39.71 14.27
N PRO A 9 -12.47 -39.85 13.23
CA PRO A 9 -13.33 -38.77 12.72
C PRO A 9 -14.29 -38.13 13.74
N ALA A 10 -14.58 -38.80 14.86
CA ALA A 10 -15.52 -38.33 15.89
C ALA A 10 -14.94 -37.28 16.88
N HIS A 11 -13.63 -37.01 16.87
CA HIS A 11 -12.97 -36.20 17.91
C HIS A 11 -12.27 -34.91 17.42
N PHE A 12 -12.44 -34.50 16.16
CA PHE A 12 -11.64 -33.38 15.57
C PHE A 12 -12.46 -32.20 15.04
N GLU A 13 -13.78 -32.13 15.32
CA GLU A 13 -14.61 -30.98 14.92
C GLU A 13 -14.14 -29.66 15.57
N ASP A 14 -13.58 -29.71 16.77
CA ASP A 14 -13.09 -28.54 17.53
C ASP A 14 -11.57 -28.31 17.43
N VAL A 15 -10.86 -29.15 16.68
CA VAL A 15 -9.39 -29.10 16.65
C VAL A 15 -8.91 -28.18 15.52
N PRO A 16 -7.99 -27.24 15.78
CA PRO A 16 -7.46 -26.36 14.75
C PRO A 16 -6.71 -27.16 13.69
N LEU A 17 -7.32 -27.29 12.51
CA LEU A 17 -6.75 -27.99 11.37
C LEU A 17 -5.71 -27.13 10.67
N GLN A 18 -4.54 -27.72 10.43
CA GLN A 18 -3.48 -27.07 9.67
C GLN A 18 -3.93 -26.84 8.22
N TYR A 19 -3.41 -25.77 7.61
CA TYR A 19 -3.75 -25.37 6.25
C TYR A 19 -5.25 -25.14 6.03
N LYS A 20 -6.00 -24.75 7.08
CA LYS A 20 -7.46 -24.57 7.03
C LYS A 20 -8.24 -25.79 6.53
N GLY A 21 -7.73 -27.00 6.79
CA GLY A 21 -8.39 -28.23 6.36
C GLY A 21 -8.18 -28.58 4.89
N PHE A 22 -7.20 -27.98 4.22
CA PHE A 22 -6.76 -28.41 2.88
C PHE A 22 -5.76 -29.58 2.96
N CYS A 23 -5.78 -30.43 1.93
CA CYS A 23 -4.89 -31.58 1.81
C CYS A 23 -3.46 -31.17 1.41
N GLY A 24 -2.54 -31.17 2.39
CA GLY A 24 -1.13 -30.82 2.17
C GLY A 24 -0.39 -31.75 1.18
N PHE A 25 -0.75 -33.03 1.14
CA PHE A 25 -0.17 -33.98 0.17
C PHE A 25 -0.53 -33.62 -1.28
N THR A 26 -1.80 -33.32 -1.54
CA THR A 26 -2.26 -33.00 -2.90
C THR A 26 -1.65 -31.70 -3.39
N LEU A 27 -1.50 -30.74 -2.48
CA LEU A 27 -0.86 -29.46 -2.75
C LEU A 27 0.54 -29.64 -3.33
N VAL A 28 1.36 -30.51 -2.73
CA VAL A 28 2.73 -30.78 -3.18
C VAL A 28 2.75 -31.60 -4.47
N LYS A 29 2.05 -32.75 -4.51
CA LYS A 29 2.10 -33.69 -5.65
C LYS A 29 1.49 -33.14 -6.94
N LYS A 30 0.46 -32.30 -6.83
CA LYS A 30 -0.26 -31.71 -7.98
C LYS A 30 0.05 -30.23 -8.16
N ASN A 31 1.21 -29.78 -7.68
CA ASN A 31 1.79 -28.47 -7.95
C ASN A 31 0.82 -27.30 -7.70
N GLY A 32 0.29 -27.19 -6.49
CA GLY A 32 -0.60 -26.09 -6.09
C GLY A 32 -2.09 -26.44 -6.05
N LEU A 33 -2.49 -27.68 -6.39
CA LEU A 33 -3.90 -28.05 -6.32
C LEU A 33 -4.39 -28.18 -4.88
N LEU A 34 -5.28 -27.27 -4.50
CA LEU A 34 -5.96 -27.27 -3.22
C LEU A 34 -7.21 -28.16 -3.29
N LEU A 35 -7.18 -29.28 -2.59
CA LEU A 35 -8.36 -30.10 -2.36
C LEU A 35 -8.75 -30.05 -0.88
N PRO A 36 -10.04 -29.87 -0.56
CA PRO A 36 -10.51 -29.96 0.81
C PRO A 36 -10.25 -31.36 1.37
N GLY A 37 -9.93 -31.43 2.66
CA GLY A 37 -9.85 -32.68 3.40
C GLY A 37 -11.23 -33.33 3.53
N ASN A 38 -11.27 -34.66 3.43
CA ASN A 38 -12.48 -35.43 3.66
C ASN A 38 -12.55 -35.83 5.15
N PRO A 39 -13.56 -35.37 5.92
CA PRO A 39 -13.66 -35.65 7.35
C PRO A 39 -13.77 -37.15 7.66
N ASN A 40 -14.29 -37.97 6.74
CA ASN A 40 -14.47 -39.41 6.94
C ASN A 40 -13.16 -40.21 7.06
N ILE A 41 -12.03 -39.63 6.66
CA ILE A 41 -10.71 -40.28 6.71
C ILE A 41 -10.07 -40.12 8.10
N GLY A 42 -10.48 -39.08 8.84
CA GLY A 42 -9.83 -38.65 10.07
C GLY A 42 -8.68 -37.67 9.82
N ALA A 43 -8.07 -37.22 10.91
CA ALA A 43 -6.91 -36.35 10.90
C ALA A 43 -5.64 -37.12 11.24
N LEU A 44 -4.49 -36.66 10.76
CA LEU A 44 -3.17 -37.15 11.18
C LEU A 44 -2.52 -36.12 12.09
N LYS A 45 -2.15 -36.52 13.30
CA LYS A 45 -1.37 -35.71 14.23
C LYS A 45 0.12 -35.91 13.94
N HIS A 46 0.83 -34.83 13.63
CA HIS A 46 2.29 -34.81 13.47
C HIS A 46 2.85 -33.53 14.07
N LYS A 47 3.81 -33.65 15.00
CA LYS A 47 4.43 -32.50 15.70
C LYS A 47 3.41 -31.52 16.31
N GLU A 48 2.42 -32.05 17.03
CA GLU A 48 1.32 -31.29 17.65
C GLU A 48 0.39 -30.54 16.68
N LYS A 49 0.48 -30.84 15.37
CA LYS A 49 -0.40 -30.27 14.33
C LYS A 49 -1.26 -31.35 13.70
N TYR A 50 -2.47 -30.97 13.32
CA TYR A 50 -3.46 -31.87 12.75
C TYR A 50 -3.62 -31.60 11.25
N TYR A 51 -3.41 -32.63 10.44
CA TYR A 51 -3.48 -32.58 8.99
C TYR A 51 -4.67 -33.38 8.48
N THR A 52 -5.37 -32.84 7.49
CA THR A 52 -6.48 -33.53 6.81
C THR A 52 -6.11 -33.91 5.39
N PHE A 53 -6.75 -34.95 4.85
CA PHE A 53 -6.45 -35.50 3.52
C PHE A 53 -7.70 -35.71 2.69
N SER A 54 -7.56 -35.62 1.37
CA SER A 54 -8.65 -35.85 0.42
C SER A 54 -8.95 -37.34 0.22
N CYS A 55 -7.95 -38.21 0.30
CA CYS A 55 -8.06 -39.66 0.12
C CYS A 55 -7.16 -40.44 1.08
N LYS A 56 -7.53 -41.71 1.37
CA LYS A 56 -6.79 -42.57 2.29
C LYS A 56 -5.35 -42.81 1.83
N SER A 57 -5.15 -42.99 0.51
CA SER A 57 -3.81 -43.19 -0.07
C SER A 57 -2.89 -41.99 0.17
N ALA A 58 -3.37 -40.76 -0.02
CA ALA A 58 -2.62 -39.54 0.27
C ALA A 58 -2.20 -39.48 1.74
N ALA A 59 -3.08 -39.93 2.63
CA ALA A 59 -2.83 -39.92 4.06
C ALA A 59 -1.75 -40.96 4.47
N PHE A 60 -1.75 -42.15 3.86
CA PHE A 60 -0.68 -43.15 4.06
C PHE A 60 0.68 -42.69 3.50
N GLU A 61 0.70 -42.12 2.29
CA GLU A 61 1.94 -41.59 1.69
C GLU A 61 2.50 -40.43 2.51
N PHE A 62 1.63 -39.53 2.99
CA PHE A 62 2.04 -38.44 3.87
C PHE A 62 2.57 -38.96 5.21
N ALA A 63 1.89 -39.92 5.86
CA ALA A 63 2.35 -40.50 7.13
C ALA A 63 3.74 -41.15 7.02
N SER A 64 4.09 -41.69 5.84
CA SER A 64 5.42 -42.27 5.60
C SER A 64 6.54 -41.22 5.59
N LYS A 65 6.24 -39.98 5.18
CA LYS A 65 7.23 -38.91 4.92
C LYS A 65 6.72 -37.52 5.32
N ALA A 66 6.11 -37.41 6.50
CA ALA A 66 5.38 -36.20 6.90
C ALA A 66 6.28 -34.95 6.92
N ASP A 67 7.51 -35.07 7.42
CA ASP A 67 8.46 -33.97 7.50
C ASP A 67 8.88 -33.42 6.11
N GLU A 68 9.06 -34.30 5.12
CA GLU A 68 9.40 -33.90 3.75
C GLU A 68 8.26 -33.09 3.12
N PHE A 69 7.00 -33.53 3.29
CA PHE A 69 5.84 -32.84 2.75
C PHE A 69 5.60 -31.48 3.41
N VAL A 70 5.76 -31.37 4.73
CA VAL A 70 5.63 -30.08 5.43
C VAL A 70 6.67 -29.08 4.92
N ALA A 71 7.93 -29.51 4.75
CA ALA A 71 8.97 -28.66 4.17
C ALA A 71 8.66 -28.27 2.72
N ALA A 72 8.17 -29.21 1.90
CA ALA A 72 7.80 -28.95 0.52
C ALA A 72 6.65 -27.94 0.37
N VAL A 73 5.67 -27.94 1.29
CA VAL A 73 4.60 -26.93 1.32
C VAL A 73 5.16 -25.53 1.58
N VAL A 74 6.14 -25.41 2.47
CA VAL A 74 6.81 -24.13 2.76
C VAL A 74 7.59 -23.63 1.54
N GLU A 75 8.36 -24.50 0.89
CA GLU A 75 9.08 -24.14 -0.34
C GLU A 75 8.11 -23.75 -1.48
N MET A 76 6.96 -24.41 -1.58
CA MET A 76 5.93 -24.03 -2.54
C MET A 76 5.33 -22.66 -2.23
N ALA A 77 5.07 -22.35 -0.96
CA ALA A 77 4.56 -21.06 -0.54
C ALA A 77 5.56 -19.90 -0.79
N LYS A 78 6.87 -20.18 -0.76
CA LYS A 78 7.89 -19.19 -1.17
C LYS A 78 7.81 -18.85 -2.65
N ARG A 79 7.46 -19.82 -3.51
CA ARG A 79 7.28 -19.61 -4.95
C ARG A 79 5.95 -18.93 -5.28
N TRP A 80 4.90 -19.19 -4.49
CA TRP A 80 3.55 -18.66 -4.68
C TRP A 80 3.06 -18.00 -3.37
N PRO A 81 3.31 -16.69 -3.18
CA PRO A 81 3.05 -16.01 -1.90
C PRO A 81 1.55 -15.97 -1.53
N GLU A 82 0.66 -16.14 -2.50
CA GLU A 82 -0.79 -16.25 -2.31
C GLU A 82 -1.16 -17.41 -1.36
N LEU A 83 -0.39 -18.51 -1.39
CA LEU A 83 -0.61 -19.67 -0.53
C LEU A 83 -0.36 -19.35 0.95
N ILE A 84 0.49 -18.38 1.27
CA ILE A 84 0.81 -17.99 2.65
C ILE A 84 -0.44 -17.41 3.33
N GLN A 85 -1.18 -16.55 2.61
CA GLN A 85 -2.43 -15.97 3.11
C GLN A 85 -3.58 -16.99 3.10
N LEU A 86 -3.67 -17.80 2.04
CA LEU A 86 -4.76 -18.77 1.88
C LEU A 86 -4.69 -19.88 2.94
N LEU A 87 -3.51 -20.49 3.11
CA LEU A 87 -3.27 -21.58 4.06
C LEU A 87 -2.94 -21.08 5.47
N GLN A 88 -2.92 -19.75 5.69
CA GLN A 88 -2.54 -19.12 6.96
C GLN A 88 -1.20 -19.62 7.52
N LEU A 89 -0.21 -19.79 6.64
CA LEU A 89 1.14 -20.22 7.03
C LEU A 89 1.84 -19.19 7.94
N HIS A 90 1.30 -17.98 8.07
CA HIS A 90 1.79 -16.94 8.97
C HIS A 90 1.92 -17.39 10.43
N GLN A 91 1.06 -18.29 10.94
CA GLN A 91 1.20 -18.85 12.29
C GLN A 91 2.44 -19.75 12.44
N GLU A 92 2.94 -20.33 11.34
CA GLU A 92 4.09 -21.22 11.34
C GLU A 92 5.42 -20.46 11.27
N GLN A 93 5.40 -19.18 10.88
CA GLN A 93 6.62 -18.39 10.66
C GLN A 93 7.23 -17.81 11.94
N HIS A 94 6.61 -18.00 13.10
CA HIS A 94 7.21 -17.65 14.38
C HIS A 94 8.47 -18.47 14.70
N THR A 95 8.62 -19.68 14.12
CA THR A 95 9.82 -20.52 14.31
C THR A 95 10.87 -20.37 13.20
N THR A 96 10.52 -19.76 12.06
CA THR A 96 11.46 -19.54 10.94
C THR A 96 11.80 -18.07 10.74
N HIS A 97 11.66 -17.24 11.77
CA HIS A 97 12.15 -15.87 11.71
C HIS A 97 13.68 -15.77 11.84
N ASP A 98 14.37 -16.86 12.21
CA ASP A 98 15.83 -16.90 12.36
C ASP A 98 16.59 -17.01 11.03
N ILE A 99 15.99 -17.57 9.97
CA ILE A 99 16.71 -17.83 8.71
C ILE A 99 16.70 -16.62 7.76
N LEU A 100 15.74 -15.70 7.90
CA LEU A 100 15.74 -14.41 7.17
C LEU A 100 16.46 -13.29 7.93
N LEU A 101 17.02 -13.58 9.11
CA LEU A 101 17.68 -12.60 10.00
C LEU A 101 19.20 -12.46 9.77
N GLN A 102 19.78 -13.09 8.74
CA GLN A 102 21.22 -12.95 8.48
C GLN A 102 21.61 -11.73 7.62
N SER A 103 20.67 -10.90 7.14
CA SER A 103 21.03 -9.74 6.29
C SER A 103 20.56 -8.37 6.76
N LYS A 104 19.75 -8.25 7.81
CA LYS A 104 19.36 -6.93 8.38
C LYS A 104 19.18 -6.99 9.90
N ALA A 105 20.30 -7.16 10.60
CA ALA A 105 20.41 -6.67 11.96
C ALA A 105 20.32 -5.13 11.91
N LEU A 106 19.19 -4.59 12.37
CA LEU A 106 18.89 -3.21 12.81
C LEU A 106 17.39 -2.99 12.51
N LEU A 107 16.59 -2.71 13.55
CA LEU A 107 15.12 -2.51 13.57
C LEU A 107 14.26 -3.73 13.95
N VAL A 108 14.58 -4.38 15.07
CA VAL A 108 13.86 -5.56 15.59
C VAL A 108 12.55 -5.25 16.32
N ASP A 109 12.17 -4.00 16.60
CA ASP A 109 11.11 -3.80 17.62
C ASP A 109 9.67 -3.48 17.13
N LYS A 110 9.36 -3.46 15.82
CA LYS A 110 7.99 -3.15 15.35
C LYS A 110 7.55 -3.83 14.04
N LEU A 111 7.81 -5.13 13.89
CA LEU A 111 7.14 -5.94 12.87
C LEU A 111 6.25 -7.01 13.51
N LEU A 112 5.42 -6.58 14.47
CA LEU A 112 4.08 -7.15 14.59
C LEU A 112 3.45 -7.00 13.20
N VAL A 113 3.29 -8.13 12.51
CA VAL A 113 2.48 -8.28 11.29
C VAL A 113 1.30 -7.34 11.44
N LYS A 114 1.29 -6.22 10.71
CA LYS A 114 0.15 -5.30 10.73
C LYS A 114 -1.03 -6.13 10.25
N THR A 115 -1.88 -6.55 11.19
CA THR A 115 -3.22 -7.03 10.91
C THR A 115 -3.77 -6.13 9.81
N ILE A 116 -4.31 -6.71 8.73
CA ILE A 116 -4.85 -5.95 7.60
C ILE A 116 -5.86 -4.95 8.18
N SER A 117 -5.40 -3.72 8.39
CA SER A 117 -6.18 -2.67 9.02
C SER A 117 -7.11 -2.19 7.93
N LYS A 118 -8.35 -2.64 7.98
CA LYS A 118 -9.40 -2.10 7.13
C LYS A 118 -9.68 -0.69 7.66
N SER A 119 -9.10 0.31 7.01
CA SER A 119 -9.48 1.70 7.23
C SER A 119 -10.33 2.17 6.06
N ASP A 120 -11.47 2.79 6.36
CA ASP A 120 -12.26 3.46 5.34
C ASP A 120 -11.48 4.67 4.81
N ALA A 121 -11.17 4.63 3.51
CA ALA A 121 -10.53 5.73 2.81
C ALA A 121 -11.58 6.45 1.96
N SER A 122 -11.94 7.68 2.34
CA SER A 122 -12.75 8.56 1.50
C SER A 122 -11.85 9.58 0.82
N MET A 123 -11.97 9.74 -0.50
CA MET A 123 -11.25 10.76 -1.26
C MET A 123 -12.28 11.70 -1.88
N GLN A 124 -12.17 13.01 -1.59
CA GLN A 124 -12.96 14.05 -2.25
C GLN A 124 -12.16 14.57 -3.44
N THR A 125 -12.73 14.51 -4.64
CA THR A 125 -12.08 15.05 -5.84
C THR A 125 -11.90 16.56 -5.68
N GLU A 126 -10.68 17.03 -5.88
CA GLU A 126 -10.37 18.46 -5.87
C GLU A 126 -11.19 19.18 -6.95
N ILE A 127 -11.69 20.37 -6.61
CA ILE A 127 -12.52 21.19 -7.52
C ILE A 127 -11.68 21.74 -8.68
N HIS A 128 -10.38 21.95 -8.42
CA HIS A 128 -9.39 22.44 -9.38
C HIS A 128 -8.08 21.67 -9.21
N PRO A 129 -7.96 20.44 -9.75
CA PRO A 129 -6.72 19.70 -9.68
C PRO A 129 -5.61 20.53 -10.35
N LEU A 130 -4.58 20.88 -9.58
CA LEU A 130 -3.40 21.53 -10.13
C LEU A 130 -2.59 20.46 -10.87
N GLU A 131 -2.57 20.56 -12.19
CA GLU A 131 -1.82 19.62 -13.03
C GLU A 131 -0.33 19.68 -12.66
N THR A 132 0.20 18.58 -12.11
CA THR A 132 1.62 18.47 -11.77
C THR A 132 2.52 18.37 -12.99
N ASN A 133 1.95 18.03 -14.15
CA ASN A 133 2.67 17.83 -15.40
C ASN A 133 2.02 18.61 -16.55
N ILE A 134 2.29 19.91 -16.59
CA ILE A 134 1.90 20.76 -17.71
C ILE A 134 2.96 20.63 -18.81
N VAL A 135 2.63 19.87 -19.86
CA VAL A 135 3.48 19.73 -21.04
C VAL A 135 3.42 21.03 -21.84
N LYS A 136 4.36 21.94 -21.62
CA LYS A 136 4.44 23.25 -22.31
C LYS A 136 4.60 23.14 -23.84
N SER A 137 5.05 21.98 -24.33
CA SER A 137 5.17 21.68 -25.75
C SER A 137 3.92 21.08 -26.36
N TYR A 138 2.87 20.83 -25.57
CA TYR A 138 1.61 20.29 -26.05
C TYR A 138 0.87 21.33 -26.88
N GLU A 139 0.52 20.93 -28.10
CA GLU A 139 -0.30 21.74 -29.00
C GLU A 139 -1.48 20.90 -29.46
N TRP A 140 -2.68 21.46 -29.34
CA TRP A 140 -3.91 20.81 -29.81
C TRP A 140 -4.24 21.19 -31.26
N ASN A 141 -3.70 22.30 -31.76
CA ASN A 141 -4.00 22.80 -33.10
C ASN A 141 -3.32 21.94 -34.17
N GLU A 142 -4.15 21.23 -34.94
CA GLU A 142 -3.70 20.34 -36.00
C GLU A 142 -2.85 21.05 -37.07
N TRP A 143 -3.16 22.31 -37.39
CA TRP A 143 -2.42 23.09 -38.39
C TRP A 143 -1.04 23.54 -37.90
N GLU A 144 -0.86 23.78 -36.60
CA GLU A 144 0.47 24.01 -36.02
C GLU A 144 1.30 22.73 -36.02
N LEU A 145 0.70 21.59 -35.64
CA LEU A 145 1.37 20.28 -35.69
C LEU A 145 1.85 19.93 -37.11
N ARG A 146 1.02 20.16 -38.13
CA ARG A 146 1.38 19.97 -39.54
C ARG A 146 2.55 20.89 -39.95
N ARG A 147 2.52 22.17 -39.57
CA ARG A 147 3.63 23.11 -39.87
C ARG A 147 4.93 22.70 -39.17
N LYS A 148 4.88 22.26 -37.91
CA LYS A 148 6.04 21.75 -37.19
C LYS A 148 6.60 20.48 -37.83
N ALA A 149 5.74 19.55 -38.24
CA ALA A 149 6.14 18.36 -38.97
C ALA A 149 6.85 18.75 -40.28
N ILE A 150 6.30 19.67 -41.07
CA ILE A 150 6.91 20.14 -42.33
C ILE A 150 8.28 20.82 -42.09
N LYS A 151 8.39 21.67 -41.05
CA LYS A 151 9.66 22.31 -40.68
C LYS A 151 10.71 21.28 -40.27
N LEU A 152 10.33 20.27 -39.50
CA LEU A 152 11.23 19.19 -39.11
C LEU A 152 11.66 18.36 -40.32
N THR A 153 10.73 18.01 -41.23
CA THR A 153 11.06 17.25 -42.44
C THR A 153 12.01 18.03 -43.34
N HIS A 154 11.79 19.35 -43.51
CA HIS A 154 12.68 20.22 -44.27
C HIS A 154 14.09 20.30 -43.64
N ASN A 155 14.17 20.44 -42.31
CA ASN A 155 15.46 20.45 -41.59
C ASN A 155 16.20 19.12 -41.67
N ILE A 156 15.49 17.98 -41.67
CA ILE A 156 16.07 16.63 -41.79
C ILE A 156 16.63 16.42 -43.21
N ILE A 157 15.88 16.83 -44.25
CA ILE A 157 16.32 16.76 -45.66
C ILE A 157 17.61 17.57 -45.86
N ASN A 158 17.67 18.80 -45.33
CA ASN A 158 18.85 19.65 -45.45
C ASN A 158 20.06 19.15 -44.65
N LYS A 159 19.87 18.23 -43.69
CA LYS A 159 20.94 17.61 -42.90
C LYS A 159 21.43 16.27 -43.47
N GLY A 160 20.94 15.85 -44.64
CA GLY A 160 21.42 14.65 -45.33
C GLY A 160 21.06 13.32 -44.66
N ILE A 161 20.06 13.30 -43.79
CA ILE A 161 19.57 12.09 -43.11
C ILE A 161 18.65 11.32 -44.08
N SER A 162 18.73 9.98 -44.06
CA SER A 162 18.05 9.12 -45.03
C SER A 162 16.52 9.33 -45.08
N PRO A 163 15.91 9.30 -46.28
CA PRO A 163 14.50 9.66 -46.51
C PRO A 163 13.49 8.73 -45.84
N GLU A 164 13.90 7.53 -45.41
CA GLU A 164 13.04 6.54 -44.74
C GLU A 164 12.53 7.04 -43.37
N THR A 165 13.31 7.89 -42.69
CA THR A 165 12.94 8.48 -41.40
C THR A 165 11.86 9.57 -41.51
N VAL A 166 11.74 10.21 -42.68
CA VAL A 166 10.83 11.33 -42.94
C VAL A 166 9.39 10.82 -43.12
N SER A 167 9.22 9.65 -43.74
CA SER A 167 7.91 9.01 -43.96
C SER A 167 7.24 8.58 -42.65
N LEU A 168 8.02 8.12 -41.67
CA LEU A 168 7.52 7.66 -40.38
C LEU A 168 6.80 8.75 -39.58
N PHE A 169 7.26 10.00 -39.62
CA PHE A 169 6.67 11.08 -38.81
C PHE A 169 5.33 11.57 -39.39
N GLN A 170 5.22 11.69 -40.71
CA GLN A 170 3.96 12.04 -41.38
C GLN A 170 2.93 10.90 -41.29
N ALA A 171 3.38 9.64 -41.35
CA ALA A 171 2.52 8.48 -41.13
C ALA A 171 1.93 8.45 -39.71
N ASN A 172 2.68 8.91 -38.70
CA ASN A 172 2.20 8.95 -37.32
C ASN A 172 1.05 9.96 -37.13
N LEU A 173 1.10 11.12 -37.80
CA LEU A 173 0.01 12.13 -37.75
C LEU A 173 -1.25 11.66 -38.48
N ARG A 174 -1.13 11.03 -39.66
CA ARG A 174 -2.27 10.49 -40.40
C ARG A 174 -2.96 9.31 -39.70
N ASN A 175 -2.22 8.56 -38.87
CA ASN A 175 -2.75 7.44 -38.09
C ASN A 175 -3.31 7.85 -36.72
N LYS A 176 -3.23 9.14 -36.33
CA LYS A 176 -3.83 9.64 -35.08
C LYS A 176 -5.31 9.94 -35.29
N VAL A 177 -6.12 8.89 -35.31
CA VAL A 177 -7.59 9.01 -35.23
C VAL A 177 -7.95 9.38 -33.79
N THR A 178 -8.75 10.43 -33.59
CA THR A 178 -9.39 10.71 -32.30
C THR A 178 -10.31 9.54 -31.95
N ARG A 179 -9.82 8.65 -31.09
CA ARG A 179 -10.63 7.54 -30.57
C ARG A 179 -11.62 8.15 -29.57
N SER A 180 -12.89 8.29 -29.96
CA SER A 180 -13.93 8.65 -29.00
C SER A 180 -13.84 7.69 -27.81
N MET A 181 -13.74 8.24 -26.60
CA MET A 181 -13.59 7.45 -25.37
C MET A 181 -14.93 6.85 -24.90
N GLN A 182 -15.84 6.54 -25.83
CA GLN A 182 -17.11 5.95 -25.46
C GLN A 182 -17.02 4.43 -25.64
N THR A 183 -16.78 3.75 -24.52
CA THR A 183 -16.83 2.29 -24.43
C THR A 183 -18.29 1.80 -24.47
N ASP A 184 -18.53 0.59 -24.99
CA ASP A 184 -19.87 -0.03 -25.14
C ASP A 184 -20.70 -0.05 -23.84
N LEU A 185 -20.03 -0.10 -22.68
CA LEU A 185 -20.67 -0.08 -21.36
C LEU A 185 -21.15 1.32 -20.92
N SER A 186 -20.92 2.36 -21.72
CA SER A 186 -21.39 3.71 -21.42
C SER A 186 -22.91 3.80 -21.33
N HIS A 187 -23.64 2.97 -22.08
CA HIS A 187 -25.11 2.88 -22.03
C HIS A 187 -25.66 2.26 -20.74
N MET A 188 -24.84 1.54 -19.96
CA MET A 188 -25.23 0.95 -18.66
C MET A 188 -25.07 1.94 -17.49
N ARG A 189 -24.55 3.14 -17.73
CA ARG A 189 -24.48 4.17 -16.69
C ARG A 189 -25.89 4.70 -16.40
N ARG A 190 -26.51 4.20 -15.33
CA ARG A 190 -27.69 4.82 -14.73
C ARG A 190 -27.41 6.30 -14.53
N HIS A 191 -28.35 7.13 -14.98
CA HIS A 191 -28.37 8.54 -14.64
C HIS A 191 -28.69 8.63 -13.14
N ASN A 192 -27.66 8.60 -12.30
CA ASN A 192 -27.82 8.95 -10.90
C ASN A 192 -28.30 10.40 -10.87
N SER A 193 -29.50 10.62 -10.37
CA SER A 193 -29.92 11.94 -9.90
C SER A 193 -28.83 12.46 -8.96
N THR A 194 -28.17 13.53 -9.36
CA THR A 194 -27.05 14.13 -8.65
C THR A 194 -27.52 14.57 -7.26
N GLN A 195 -27.27 13.75 -6.25
CA GLN A 195 -27.25 14.24 -4.89
C GLN A 195 -25.92 14.98 -4.78
N THR A 196 -25.97 16.30 -4.99
CA THR A 196 -24.82 17.18 -4.80
C THR A 196 -24.47 17.15 -3.32
N PHE A 197 -23.50 16.34 -2.94
CA PHE A 197 -22.90 16.45 -1.62
C PHE A 197 -22.13 17.77 -1.59
N LEU A 198 -22.56 18.67 -0.69
CA LEU A 198 -21.78 19.87 -0.41
C LEU A 198 -20.38 19.45 0.05
N PRO A 199 -19.33 20.19 -0.36
CA PRO A 199 -17.98 19.97 0.17
C PRO A 199 -18.00 19.89 1.70
N LYS A 200 -17.21 18.97 2.26
CA LYS A 200 -17.09 18.87 3.72
C LYS A 200 -16.46 20.16 4.26
N GLU A 201 -17.08 20.73 5.31
CA GLU A 201 -16.52 21.83 6.07
C GLU A 201 -15.17 21.39 6.69
N ALA A 202 -14.08 22.00 6.26
CA ALA A 202 -12.74 21.77 6.80
C ALA A 202 -12.35 22.96 7.68
N GLY A 203 -12.55 22.84 8.99
CA GLY A 203 -12.07 23.82 9.95
C GLY A 203 -10.57 23.66 10.16
N SER A 204 -9.80 24.73 9.95
CA SER A 204 -8.39 24.79 10.35
C SER A 204 -8.25 25.78 11.50
N GLN A 205 -7.72 25.31 12.63
CA GLN A 205 -7.38 26.16 13.75
C GLN A 205 -5.95 26.68 13.54
N THR A 206 -5.81 27.99 13.34
CA THR A 206 -4.49 28.61 13.29
C THR A 206 -3.87 28.63 14.68
N LYS A 207 -2.55 28.38 14.74
CA LYS A 207 -1.78 28.51 15.98
C LYS A 207 -1.94 29.93 16.52
N ARG A 208 -2.35 30.08 17.78
CA ARG A 208 -2.25 31.35 18.51
C ARG A 208 -1.01 31.29 19.38
N ASP A 209 -0.09 32.20 19.13
CA ASP A 209 1.04 32.43 20.03
C ASP A 209 0.57 33.37 21.15
N GLY A 210 0.90 33.03 22.38
CA GLY A 210 0.62 33.82 23.57
C GLY A 210 1.93 34.25 24.21
N GLU A 211 2.07 35.54 24.47
CA GLU A 211 3.21 36.11 25.19
C GLU A 211 2.72 36.70 26.51
N SER A 212 3.45 36.47 27.60
CA SER A 212 3.25 37.16 28.88
C SER A 212 4.33 38.23 29.04
N ASN A 213 3.96 39.49 29.07
CA ASN A 213 4.90 40.57 29.36
C ASN A 213 4.96 40.82 30.88
N VAL A 214 6.16 40.81 31.46
CA VAL A 214 6.37 41.17 32.86
C VAL A 214 6.45 42.70 32.97
N PRO A 215 5.93 43.35 34.03
CA PRO A 215 6.05 44.79 34.20
C PRO A 215 7.51 45.23 34.14
N LYS A 216 7.79 46.22 33.28
CA LYS A 216 9.13 46.79 33.15
C LYS A 216 9.28 47.89 34.19
N PRO A 217 10.30 47.83 35.07
CA PRO A 217 10.55 48.89 36.04
C PRO A 217 10.89 50.19 35.30
N GLN A 218 10.12 51.25 35.55
CA GLN A 218 10.34 52.56 34.95
C GLN A 218 10.54 53.58 36.07
N VAL A 219 11.70 54.24 36.07
CA VAL A 219 12.04 55.25 37.07
C VAL A 219 12.21 56.58 36.37
N TYR A 220 11.49 57.59 36.85
CA TYR A 220 11.66 58.97 36.43
C TYR A 220 12.56 59.71 37.42
N LEU A 221 13.58 60.36 36.89
CA LEU A 221 14.53 61.18 37.63
C LEU A 221 14.40 62.63 37.15
N SER A 222 14.11 63.54 38.07
CA SER A 222 14.02 64.98 37.80
C SER A 222 14.98 65.78 38.68
N GLY A 223 15.28 67.01 38.25
CA GLY A 223 16.19 67.93 38.97
C GLY A 223 17.66 67.82 38.59
N LEU A 224 18.02 67.04 37.55
CA LEU A 224 19.41 66.78 37.14
C LEU A 224 20.14 67.97 36.49
N ARG A 225 19.45 69.10 36.21
CA ARG A 225 20.07 70.33 35.68
C ARG A 225 19.82 71.49 36.65
N GLY A 226 20.81 71.80 37.48
CA GLY A 226 20.89 73.05 38.24
C GLY A 226 19.98 73.19 39.46
N GLY A 227 19.24 72.17 39.87
CA GLY A 227 18.45 72.15 41.11
C GLY A 227 19.21 71.50 42.28
N THR A 228 18.97 71.93 43.52
CA THR A 228 19.65 71.42 44.71
C THR A 228 19.12 70.07 45.22
N ASN A 229 17.95 69.61 44.75
CA ASN A 229 17.36 68.33 45.16
C ASN A 229 16.95 67.47 43.96
N MET A 230 17.51 66.25 43.89
CA MET A 230 17.12 65.23 42.93
C MET A 230 15.90 64.47 43.44
N MET A 231 14.84 64.39 42.63
CA MET A 231 13.66 63.57 42.94
C MET A 231 13.65 62.31 42.07
N LYS A 232 13.48 61.16 42.74
CA LYS A 232 13.29 59.85 42.11
C LYS A 232 11.85 59.42 42.33
N VAL A 233 11.14 59.16 41.24
CA VAL A 233 9.75 58.69 41.26
C VAL A 233 9.69 57.36 40.51
N ASP A 234 9.10 56.36 41.15
CA ASP A 234 8.84 55.07 40.52
C ASP A 234 7.51 55.13 39.74
N LEU A 235 7.57 54.79 38.46
CA LEU A 235 6.44 54.78 37.52
C LEU A 235 6.09 53.36 37.07
N THR A 236 6.60 52.33 37.74
CA THR A 236 6.34 50.94 37.41
C THR A 236 4.85 50.63 37.59
N ARG A 237 4.18 50.18 36.52
CA ARG A 237 2.76 49.78 36.56
C ARG A 237 2.60 48.40 37.17
N ALA A 238 1.52 48.19 37.93
CA ALA A 238 1.21 46.90 38.55
C ALA A 238 0.75 45.88 37.50
N VAL A 239 0.88 44.57 37.80
CA VAL A 239 0.50 43.47 36.89
C VAL A 239 -1.02 43.41 36.66
N ASP A 240 -1.81 43.94 37.59
CA ASP A 240 -3.27 43.76 37.67
C ASP A 240 -4.08 44.92 37.04
N GLU A 241 -3.43 45.86 36.33
CA GLU A 241 -4.07 46.90 35.50
C GLU A 241 -4.11 46.51 34.02
#